data_AF-A0A7S2J8Z3-F1
#
_entry.id   AF-A0A7S2J8Z3-F1
#
_cell.length_a   1.000
_cell.length_b   1.000
_cell.length_c   1.000
_cell.angle_alpha   90.00
_cell.angle_beta   90.00
_cell.angle_gamma   90.00
#
_symmetry.space_group_name_H-M   'P 1'
#
loop_
_entity.id
_entity.type
_entity.pdbx_description
1 polymer ?
#
loop_
_entity_poly.entity_id
_entity_poly.type
_entity_poly.pdbx_seq_one_letter_code
_entity_poly.pdbx_strand_id
1 'polypeptide(L)'
;RDLGILEFEEQDRDFEVQIPPGASDPYVADFPGMGNQHEDAPPDNIKFIVTAKEHDVVERSGSDLCLKSELSALPGPFISAQAPCIRGRHVVMWGLNPLFHSCEASSVQMQVRVQGA
;
A
#
# COMPACT_ATOMS: atom_id res chain seq x y z
N ARG A 1 -14.07 -49.22 19.98
CA ARG A 1 -14.06 -47.78 20.30
C ARG A 1 -14.74 -47.12 19.12
N ASP A 2 -16.02 -46.83 19.25
CA ASP A 2 -16.77 -46.14 18.21
C ASP A 2 -16.13 -44.78 18.00
N LEU A 3 -15.62 -44.54 16.80
CA LEU A 3 -15.30 -43.20 16.33
C LEU A 3 -16.65 -42.59 15.97
N GLY A 4 -17.35 -42.10 17.00
CA GLY A 4 -18.55 -41.30 16.82
C GLY A 4 -18.23 -40.20 15.81
N ILE A 5 -19.12 -40.03 14.83
CA ILE A 5 -19.01 -38.99 13.82
C ILE A 5 -18.93 -37.67 14.59
N LEU A 6 -17.80 -36.96 14.49
CA LEU A 6 -17.68 -35.60 15.00
C LEU A 6 -18.64 -34.76 14.16
N GLU A 7 -19.79 -34.41 14.73
CA GLU A 7 -20.73 -33.48 14.13
C GLU A 7 -20.14 -32.07 14.25
N PHE A 8 -19.84 -31.46 13.11
CA PHE A 8 -19.44 -30.06 13.03
C PHE A 8 -20.56 -29.25 12.41
N GLU A 9 -20.84 -28.08 12.97
CA GLU A 9 -21.74 -27.10 12.38
C GLU A 9 -20.90 -26.00 11.72
N GLU A 10 -21.10 -25.79 10.42
CA GLU A 10 -20.51 -24.66 9.71
C GLU A 10 -21.39 -23.42 9.91
N GLN A 11 -20.75 -22.29 10.24
CA GLN A 11 -21.44 -21.03 10.45
C GLN A 11 -20.78 -19.91 9.63
N ASP A 12 -21.57 -19.27 8.78
CA ASP A 12 -21.16 -18.06 8.08
C ASP A 12 -21.27 -16.83 9.00
N ARG A 13 -20.23 -15.99 8.99
CA ARG A 13 -20.17 -14.74 9.76
C ARG A 13 -19.56 -13.63 8.91
N ASP A 14 -20.16 -12.45 9.00
CA ASP A 14 -19.63 -11.24 8.39
C ASP A 14 -18.78 -10.46 9.40
N PHE A 15 -17.62 -9.99 8.95
CA PHE A 15 -16.70 -9.18 9.74
C PHE A 15 -16.49 -7.81 9.09
N GLU A 16 -16.74 -6.74 9.83
CA GLU A 16 -16.42 -5.38 9.40
C GLU A 16 -15.01 -5.01 9.86
N VAL A 17 -14.09 -4.79 8.91
CA VAL A 17 -12.73 -4.35 9.20
C VAL A 17 -12.58 -2.88 8.82
N GLN A 18 -12.48 -2.01 9.83
CA GLN A 18 -12.25 -0.58 9.62
C GLN A 18 -10.76 -0.29 9.48
N ILE A 19 -10.33 0.03 8.26
CA ILE A 19 -8.93 0.38 7.97
C ILE A 19 -8.76 1.91 8.11
N PRO A 20 -7.99 2.40 9.09
CA PRO A 20 -7.82 3.83 9.27
C PRO A 20 -7.01 4.44 8.10
N PRO A 21 -7.22 5.72 7.75
CA PRO A 21 -6.40 6.40 6.76
C PRO A 21 -4.92 6.36 7.14
N GLY A 22 -4.06 5.92 6.21
CA GLY A 22 -2.62 5.82 6.44
C GLY A 22 -2.17 4.65 7.32
N ALA A 23 -3.06 3.69 7.62
CA ALA A 23 -2.72 2.44 8.30
C ALA A 23 -1.44 1.82 7.75
N SER A 24 -0.62 1.20 8.60
CA SER A 24 0.59 0.50 8.18
C SER A 24 0.29 -0.58 7.14
N ASP A 25 1.30 -0.96 6.37
CA ASP A 25 1.22 -2.11 5.47
C ASP A 25 2.30 -3.14 5.90
N PRO A 26 1.91 -4.35 6.37
CA PRO A 26 0.53 -4.82 6.54
C PRO A 26 -0.22 -4.13 7.70
N TYR A 27 -1.56 -4.12 7.62
CA TYR A 27 -2.46 -3.78 8.71
C TYR A 27 -3.09 -5.05 9.27
N VAL A 28 -3.13 -5.19 10.60
CA VAL A 28 -3.67 -6.38 11.27
C VAL A 28 -4.89 -5.99 12.08
N ALA A 29 -6.00 -6.69 11.83
CA ALA A 29 -7.22 -6.61 12.63
C ALA A 29 -7.47 -7.95 13.34
N ASP A 30 -7.53 -7.90 14.67
CA ASP A 30 -7.67 -9.07 15.54
C ASP A 30 -9.12 -9.20 16.04
N PHE A 31 -9.68 -10.41 15.92
CA PHE A 31 -11.01 -10.78 16.37
C PHE A 31 -10.89 -11.95 17.37
N PRO A 32 -10.75 -11.65 18.67
CA PRO A 32 -10.48 -12.68 19.67
C PRO A 32 -11.72 -13.56 19.94
N GLY A 33 -11.50 -14.86 20.10
CA GLY A 33 -12.57 -15.83 20.39
C GLY A 33 -13.59 -16.03 19.27
N MET A 34 -13.24 -15.65 18.04
CA MET A 34 -14.11 -15.75 16.86
C MET A 34 -13.76 -16.90 15.93
N GLY A 35 -12.70 -17.64 16.23
CA GLY A 35 -12.26 -18.82 15.49
C GLY A 35 -13.08 -20.06 15.82
N ASN A 36 -12.55 -21.22 15.43
CA ASN A 36 -13.24 -22.48 15.63
C ASN A 36 -13.43 -22.78 17.11
N GLN A 37 -14.62 -23.26 17.47
CA GLN A 37 -14.98 -23.67 18.82
C GLN A 37 -14.90 -25.19 18.92
N HIS A 38 -14.21 -25.69 19.94
CA HIS A 38 -14.23 -27.10 20.33
C HIS A 38 -14.88 -27.23 21.72
N GLU A 39 -15.48 -28.37 22.06
CA GLU A 39 -16.17 -28.55 23.35
C GLU A 39 -15.21 -28.34 24.55
N ASP A 40 -14.00 -28.91 24.46
CA ASP A 40 -13.00 -28.87 25.53
C ASP A 40 -12.03 -27.67 25.49
N ALA A 41 -12.19 -26.72 24.56
CA ALA A 41 -11.25 -25.62 24.40
C ALA A 41 -11.95 -24.28 24.14
N PRO A 42 -11.40 -23.15 24.64
CA PRO A 42 -11.90 -21.83 24.26
C PRO A 42 -11.74 -21.62 22.74
N PRO A 43 -12.59 -20.79 22.12
CA PRO A 43 -12.51 -20.53 20.69
C PRO A 43 -11.24 -19.78 20.34
N ASP A 44 -10.68 -20.10 19.17
CA ASP A 44 -9.48 -19.46 18.66
C ASP A 44 -9.72 -17.99 18.26
N ASN A 45 -8.66 -17.28 17.90
CA ASN A 45 -8.74 -15.91 17.39
C ASN A 45 -8.70 -15.92 15.86
N ILE A 46 -9.46 -15.02 15.24
CA ILE A 46 -9.33 -14.72 13.81
C ILE A 46 -8.47 -13.47 13.66
N LYS A 47 -7.54 -13.48 12.70
CA LYS A 47 -6.72 -12.32 12.34
C LYS A 47 -6.86 -12.03 10.85
N PHE A 48 -7.27 -10.81 10.50
CA PHE A 48 -7.21 -10.33 9.13
C PHE A 48 -5.92 -9.56 8.92
N ILE A 49 -5.08 -10.04 7.99
CA ILE A 49 -3.86 -9.36 7.54
C ILE A 49 -4.19 -8.68 6.22
N VAL A 50 -4.38 -7.36 6.27
CA VAL A 50 -4.68 -6.56 5.09
C VAL A 50 -3.37 -6.01 4.52
N THR A 51 -3.10 -6.34 3.27
CA THR A 51 -1.95 -5.84 2.52
C THR A 51 -2.36 -4.87 1.44
N ALA A 52 -1.54 -3.86 1.17
CA ALA A 52 -1.79 -2.99 0.04
C ALA A 52 -1.61 -3.76 -1.27
N LYS A 53 -2.55 -3.60 -2.20
CA LYS A 53 -2.38 -4.07 -3.57
C LYS A 53 -1.34 -3.20 -4.27
N GLU A 54 -0.59 -3.79 -5.19
CA GLU A 54 0.29 -3.02 -6.06
C GLU A 54 -0.51 -1.96 -6.83
N HIS A 55 0.08 -0.78 -6.97
CA HIS A 55 -0.50 0.33 -7.73
C HIS A 55 0.39 0.66 -8.93
N ASP A 56 -0.25 0.92 -10.08
CA ASP A 56 0.44 1.16 -11.36
C ASP A 56 1.30 2.43 -11.40
N VAL A 57 0.92 3.46 -10.64
CA VAL A 57 1.49 4.82 -10.73
C VAL A 57 2.39 5.15 -9.55
N VAL A 58 2.17 4.51 -8.41
CA VAL A 58 2.87 4.85 -7.17
C VAL A 58 3.30 3.60 -6.42
N GLU A 59 4.31 3.77 -5.60
CA GLU A 59 4.76 2.80 -4.62
C GLU A 59 4.73 3.46 -3.23
N ARG A 60 4.24 2.73 -2.23
CA ARG A 60 4.24 3.23 -0.86
C ARG A 60 5.61 3.01 -0.24
N SER A 61 6.19 4.06 0.33
CA SER A 61 7.43 3.98 1.10
C SER A 61 7.19 4.55 2.50
N GLY A 62 6.83 3.67 3.44
CA GLY A 62 6.44 4.07 4.79
C GLY A 62 5.20 4.98 4.81
N SER A 63 5.39 6.24 5.20
CA SER A 63 4.35 7.28 5.19
C SER A 63 4.31 8.10 3.90
N ASP A 64 5.21 7.84 2.96
CA ASP A 64 5.32 8.58 1.70
C ASP A 64 4.82 7.75 0.51
N LEU A 65 4.57 8.45 -0.59
CA LEU A 65 4.27 7.87 -1.90
C LEU A 65 5.38 8.24 -2.88
N CYS A 66 5.99 7.23 -3.49
CA CYS A 66 6.96 7.37 -4.55
C CYS A 66 6.24 7.22 -5.90
N LEU A 67 6.40 8.19 -6.78
CA LEU A 67 5.85 8.10 -8.13
C LEU A 67 6.72 7.19 -9.00
N LYS A 68 6.09 6.21 -9.68
CA LYS A 68 6.70 5.39 -10.72
C LYS A 68 6.66 6.16 -12.06
N SER A 69 7.50 7.18 -12.21
CA SER A 69 7.62 7.90 -13.49
C SER A 69 9.07 7.99 -13.91
N GLU A 70 9.33 7.63 -15.16
CA GLU A 70 10.57 8.00 -15.82
C GLU A 70 10.48 9.47 -16.22
N LEU A 71 11.38 10.29 -15.70
CA LEU A 71 11.56 11.65 -16.21
C LEU A 71 12.46 11.55 -17.43
N SER A 72 11.90 11.85 -18.60
CA SER A 72 12.75 12.16 -19.75
C SER A 72 13.46 13.47 -19.45
N ALA A 73 14.79 13.42 -19.35
CA ALA A 73 15.60 14.63 -19.26
C ALA A 73 15.43 15.41 -20.57
N LEU A 74 14.52 16.39 -20.58
CA LEU A 74 14.40 17.29 -21.72
C LEU A 74 15.72 18.06 -21.85
N PRO A 75 16.30 18.16 -23.05
CA PRO A 75 17.49 18.96 -23.28
C PRO A 75 17.13 20.44 -23.08
N GLY A 76 17.35 20.96 -21.88
CA GLY A 76 17.01 22.33 -21.55
C GLY A 76 17.26 22.70 -20.10
N PRO A 77 17.34 24.01 -19.80
CA PRO A 77 17.57 24.53 -18.45
C PRO A 77 16.35 24.37 -17.55
N PHE A 78 15.22 23.92 -18.07
CA PHE A 78 13.98 23.73 -17.33
C PHE A 78 13.52 22.28 -17.43
N ILE A 79 12.97 21.77 -16.32
CA ILE A 79 12.29 20.48 -16.23
C ILE A 79 10.81 20.72 -15.92
N SER A 80 9.95 19.94 -16.55
CA SER A 80 8.53 19.86 -16.21
C SER A 80 8.10 18.40 -16.14
N ALA A 81 7.45 18.02 -15.05
CA ALA A 81 6.85 16.71 -14.88
C ALA A 81 5.41 16.86 -14.43
N GLN A 82 4.55 16.00 -14.96
CA GLN A 82 3.15 15.92 -14.55
C GLN A 82 2.83 14.48 -14.20
N ALA A 83 2.10 14.29 -13.11
CA ALA A 83 1.76 12.95 -12.65
C ALA A 83 0.35 12.91 -12.05
N PRO A 84 -0.47 11.90 -12.41
CA PRO A 84 -1.71 11.65 -11.72
C PRO A 84 -1.41 11.13 -10.30
N CYS A 85 -2.19 11.56 -9.32
CA CYS A 85 -2.14 11.06 -7.95
C CYS A 85 -3.33 10.15 -7.65
N ILE A 86 -3.20 9.33 -6.59
CA ILE A 86 -4.17 8.30 -6.16
C ILE A 86 -5.62 8.83 -6.01
N ARG A 87 -5.81 10.13 -5.74
CA ARG A 87 -7.15 10.74 -5.56
C ARG A 87 -7.62 11.59 -6.74
N GLY A 88 -7.14 11.33 -7.95
CA GLY A 88 -7.51 12.09 -9.15
C GLY A 88 -6.98 13.52 -9.21
N ARG A 89 -6.13 13.91 -8.25
CA ARG A 89 -5.37 15.17 -8.31
C ARG A 89 -4.20 15.00 -9.26
N HIS A 90 -3.78 16.09 -9.90
CA HIS A 90 -2.56 16.13 -10.69
C HIS A 90 -1.49 16.94 -9.96
N VAL A 91 -0.30 16.37 -9.84
CA VAL A 91 0.89 17.11 -9.39
C VAL A 91 1.65 17.58 -10.62
N VAL A 92 1.94 18.87 -10.66
CA VAL A 92 2.82 19.49 -11.66
C VAL A 92 4.06 19.96 -10.95
N MET A 93 5.21 19.43 -11.36
CA MET A 93 6.52 19.90 -10.97
C MET A 93 7.11 20.69 -12.14
N TRP A 94 7.60 21.90 -11.89
CA TRP A 94 8.29 22.72 -12.88
C TRP A 94 9.43 23.48 -12.21
N GLY A 95 10.53 23.69 -12.92
CA GLY A 95 11.66 24.45 -12.38
C GLY A 95 12.93 24.33 -13.19
N LEU A 96 14.02 24.85 -12.65
CA LEU A 96 15.34 24.69 -13.23
C LEU A 96 15.75 23.22 -13.21
N ASN A 97 16.29 22.74 -14.32
CA ASN A 97 16.83 21.40 -14.43
C ASN A 97 18.21 21.36 -13.73
N PRO A 98 18.33 20.73 -12.54
CA PRO A 98 19.63 20.67 -11.84
C PRO A 98 20.67 19.85 -12.61
N LEU A 99 20.22 19.07 -13.59
CA LEU A 99 21.03 18.23 -14.46
C LEU A 99 21.53 18.98 -15.69
N PHE A 100 21.09 20.22 -15.92
CA PHE A 100 21.45 20.98 -17.13
C PHE A 100 22.95 21.23 -17.26
N HIS A 101 23.66 21.35 -16.15
CA HIS A 101 25.11 21.55 -16.11
C HIS A 101 25.88 20.30 -15.69
N SER A 102 25.19 19.21 -15.33
CA SER A 102 25.82 17.99 -14.86
C SER A 102 25.54 16.81 -15.79
N CYS A 103 26.60 16.41 -16.51
CA CYS A 103 26.85 15.06 -17.03
C CYS A 103 26.11 14.72 -18.35
N GLU A 104 26.72 14.19 -19.42
CA GLU A 104 27.66 13.03 -19.57
C GLU A 104 27.24 11.74 -18.82
N ALA A 105 26.14 11.75 -18.07
CA ALA A 105 25.59 10.55 -17.43
C ALA A 105 24.48 9.97 -18.30
N SER A 106 24.62 8.69 -18.66
CA SER A 106 23.69 7.97 -19.54
C SER A 106 22.32 7.68 -18.92
N SER A 107 22.14 7.90 -17.61
CA SER A 107 20.84 7.81 -16.93
C SER A 107 20.88 8.59 -15.61
N VAL A 108 19.80 9.30 -15.29
CA VAL A 108 19.64 9.99 -14.00
C VAL A 108 18.30 9.61 -13.39
N GLN A 109 18.30 9.29 -12.10
CA GLN A 109 17.10 9.02 -11.32
C GLN A 109 16.79 10.23 -10.44
N MET A 110 15.60 10.82 -10.61
CA MET A 110 15.10 11.90 -9.77
C MET A 110 13.97 11.38 -8.89
N GLN A 111 14.07 11.59 -7.58
CA GLN A 111 13.02 11.26 -6.63
C GLN A 111 12.28 12.53 -6.19
N VAL A 112 10.97 12.55 -6.40
CA VAL A 112 10.11 13.68 -5.99
C VAL A 112 9.30 13.25 -4.79
N ARG A 113 9.47 13.96 -3.66
CA ARG A 113 8.66 13.76 -2.45
C ARG A 113 7.61 14.87 -2.37
N VAL A 114 6.34 14.49 -2.44
CA VAL A 114 5.22 15.42 -2.24
C VAL A 114 4.71 15.24 -0.81
N GLN A 115 4.97 16.22 0.05
CA GLN A 115 4.41 16.25 1.40
C GLN A 115 3.04 16.94 1.36
N GLY A 116 1.99 16.23 1.76
CA GLY A 116 0.70 16.84 2.05
C GLY A 116 0.77 17.63 3.36
N ALA A 117 0.15 18.81 3.39
CA ALA A 117 -0.09 19.57 4.62
C ALA A 117 -1.15 18.89 5.50
#